data_AF-A0A4S4LVU4-F1
#
_entry.id   AF-A0A4S4LVU4-F1
#
_cell.length_a   1.000
_cell.length_b   1.000
_cell.length_c   1.000
_cell.angle_alpha   90.00
_cell.angle_beta   90.00
_cell.angle_gamma   90.00
#
_symmetry.space_group_name_H-M   'P 1'
#
loop_
_entity.id
_entity.type
_entity.pdbx_description
1 polymer ?
#
loop_
_entity_poly.entity_id
_entity_poly.type
_entity_poly.pdbx_seq_one_letter_code
_entity_poly.pdbx_strand_id
1 'polypeptide(L)'
;MHIYNITPSSIEMIHLFCHHRPSTRPAFTTHIKKDKKAAISADRKLKSIIRVYTDGSAIDGKVGAAAYLYREDRVGEEPKKLFYHLGSVHDHTVFEAEAVGLTLVAELIRRESVDICQLTSISLDNQAAIAATDLRRPKSGYHILDTFNAQVDHLQDTRGGAYKLQLHWVPRHEDVARNEAVDKAAKQAAKGKTSLRIRLPEYLQNGSLPASISARRQAHQDALLECWKKEWEASPRHARISKYDPSLPSKSYLRRVKTFTRTQASLFIQLRTGHIPLQQHL
;
A
#
# COMPACT_ATOMS: atom_id res chain seq x y z
N MET A 1 2.12 5.38 -30.07
CA MET A 1 1.78 5.35 -28.63
C MET A 1 1.58 6.78 -28.09
N HIS A 2 0.60 7.56 -28.57
CA HIS A 2 0.41 8.95 -28.10
C HIS A 2 -1.01 9.31 -27.63
N ILE A 3 -1.95 8.35 -27.63
CA ILE A 3 -3.36 8.62 -27.27
C ILE A 3 -3.53 9.05 -25.80
N TYR A 4 -2.66 8.58 -24.90
CA TYR A 4 -2.80 8.81 -23.46
C TYR A 4 -1.68 9.66 -22.83
N ASN A 5 -0.77 10.22 -23.64
CA ASN A 5 0.39 10.99 -23.17
C ASN A 5 1.17 10.30 -22.02
N ILE A 6 1.44 9.00 -22.19
CA ILE A 6 2.14 8.17 -21.21
C ILE A 6 3.59 7.99 -21.65
N THR A 7 4.53 8.32 -20.76
CA THR A 7 5.95 8.01 -20.92
C THR A 7 6.27 6.66 -20.28
N PRO A 8 6.59 5.58 -21.03
CA PRO A 8 6.75 4.25 -20.46
C PRO A 8 7.82 4.16 -19.36
N SER A 9 8.91 4.91 -19.48
CA SER A 9 9.98 4.95 -18.47
C SER A 9 9.59 5.62 -17.14
N SER A 10 8.46 6.33 -17.11
CA SER A 10 7.92 6.96 -15.89
C SER A 10 6.93 6.08 -15.12
N ILE A 11 6.59 4.90 -15.66
CA ILE A 11 5.64 3.95 -15.07
C ILE A 11 6.41 2.70 -14.64
N GLU A 12 5.99 2.09 -13.52
CA GLU A 12 6.53 0.81 -13.09
C GLU A 12 6.41 -0.26 -14.18
N MET A 13 7.43 -1.12 -14.25
CA MET A 13 7.40 -2.32 -15.09
C MET A 13 7.06 -3.52 -14.24
N ILE A 14 5.97 -4.21 -14.57
CA ILE A 14 5.61 -5.48 -13.92
C ILE A 14 6.39 -6.59 -14.62
N HIS A 15 7.48 -7.04 -14.03
CA HIS A 15 8.21 -8.21 -14.50
C HIS A 15 7.38 -9.47 -14.29
N LEU A 16 7.17 -10.24 -15.36
CA LEU A 16 6.35 -11.46 -15.30
C LEU A 16 7.05 -12.63 -14.58
N PHE A 17 8.36 -12.53 -14.38
CA PHE A 17 9.18 -13.57 -13.77
C PHE A 17 9.59 -13.15 -12.35
N CYS A 18 9.29 -14.00 -11.38
CA CYS A 18 9.83 -13.85 -10.03
C CYS A 18 11.24 -14.45 -10.01
N HIS A 19 12.24 -13.69 -9.58
CA HIS A 19 13.64 -14.13 -9.58
C HIS A 19 13.96 -15.22 -8.53
N HIS A 20 13.00 -15.56 -7.67
CA HIS A 20 13.16 -16.56 -6.62
C HIS A 20 12.57 -17.91 -7.02
N ARG A 21 13.30 -18.99 -6.70
CA ARG A 21 12.78 -20.35 -6.89
C ARG A 21 11.50 -20.54 -6.06
N PRO A 22 10.52 -21.33 -6.54
CA PRO A 22 9.29 -21.59 -5.78
C PRO A 22 9.52 -22.15 -4.36
N SER A 23 10.65 -22.84 -4.14
CA SER A 23 11.03 -23.43 -2.86
C SER A 23 11.83 -22.50 -1.94
N THR A 24 12.29 -21.34 -2.43
CA THR A 24 13.06 -20.39 -1.62
C THR A 24 12.16 -19.83 -0.52
N ARG A 25 12.58 -19.97 0.73
CA ARG A 25 11.91 -19.36 1.89
C ARG A 25 12.49 -17.97 2.15
N PRO A 26 11.71 -17.01 2.66
CA PRO A 26 12.24 -15.73 3.10
C PRO A 26 13.29 -15.92 4.22
N ALA A 27 14.30 -15.05 4.27
CA ALA A 27 15.31 -15.03 5.33
C ALA A 27 14.79 -14.47 6.69
N PHE A 28 13.47 -14.38 6.86
CA PHE A 28 12.81 -13.91 8.07
C PHE A 28 11.59 -14.78 8.39
N THR A 29 11.05 -14.61 9.60
CA THR A 29 9.81 -15.26 10.02
C THR A 29 8.69 -14.25 10.22
N THR A 30 7.45 -14.61 9.89
CA THR A 30 6.27 -13.77 10.02
C THR A 30 5.41 -14.20 11.21
N HIS A 31 4.93 -13.23 11.99
CA HIS A 31 4.14 -13.45 13.20
C HIS A 31 2.87 -12.59 13.16
N ILE A 32 1.77 -13.19 12.74
CA ILE A 32 0.44 -12.55 12.71
C ILE A 32 -0.44 -13.23 13.76
N LYS A 33 -0.81 -12.49 14.81
CA LYS A 33 -1.73 -12.99 15.85
C LYS A 33 -3.18 -12.85 15.39
N LYS A 34 -4.04 -13.76 15.85
CA LYS A 34 -5.47 -13.79 15.51
C LYS A 34 -6.26 -12.62 16.11
N ASP A 35 -5.79 -12.07 17.22
CA ASP A 35 -6.46 -10.98 17.93
C ASP A 35 -5.49 -9.83 18.24
N LYS A 36 -6.07 -8.62 18.32
CA LYS A 36 -5.33 -7.38 18.54
C LYS A 36 -4.61 -7.36 19.90
N LYS A 37 -5.27 -7.82 20.97
CA LYS A 37 -4.72 -7.80 22.33
C LYS A 37 -3.48 -8.71 22.45
N ALA A 38 -3.52 -9.87 21.81
CA ALA A 38 -2.40 -10.81 21.73
C ALA A 38 -1.26 -10.26 20.88
N ALA A 39 -1.55 -9.55 19.79
CA ALA A 39 -0.52 -8.86 19.01
C ALA A 39 0.20 -7.78 19.84
N ILE A 40 -0.55 -6.94 20.55
CA ILE A 40 0.02 -5.91 21.46
C ILE A 40 0.82 -6.55 22.57
N SER A 41 0.28 -7.61 23.21
CA SER A 41 1.01 -8.33 24.25
C SER A 41 2.26 -9.02 23.71
N ALA A 42 2.25 -9.51 22.47
CA ALA A 42 3.41 -10.12 21.84
C ALA A 42 4.49 -9.08 21.56
N ASP A 43 4.12 -7.93 20.99
CA ASP A 43 5.02 -6.81 20.76
C ASP A 43 5.69 -6.36 22.07
N ARG A 44 4.92 -6.16 23.15
CA ARG A 44 5.47 -5.78 24.46
C ARG A 44 6.46 -6.80 25.04
N LYS A 45 6.33 -8.08 24.67
CA LYS A 45 7.17 -9.19 25.18
C LYS A 45 8.29 -9.57 24.21
N LEU A 46 8.53 -8.81 23.15
CA LEU A 46 9.63 -9.05 22.23
C LEU A 46 10.97 -8.94 22.96
N LYS A 47 11.83 -9.93 22.71
CA LYS A 47 13.19 -10.02 23.28
C LYS A 47 14.25 -9.42 22.35
N SER A 48 13.85 -8.89 21.20
CA SER A 48 14.74 -8.26 20.23
C SER A 48 15.34 -6.99 20.82
N ILE A 49 16.66 -6.85 20.72
CA ILE A 49 17.38 -5.64 21.14
C ILE A 49 17.10 -4.51 20.15
N ILE A 50 17.13 -4.83 18.85
CA ILE A 50 16.79 -3.91 17.77
C ILE A 50 15.32 -4.11 17.42
N ARG A 51 14.52 -3.05 17.60
CA ARG A 51 13.09 -3.03 17.27
C ARG A 51 12.83 -1.91 16.30
N VAL A 52 12.32 -2.27 15.13
CA VAL A 52 12.05 -1.32 14.06
C VAL A 52 10.55 -1.28 13.78
N TYR A 53 10.02 -0.08 13.57
CA TYR A 53 8.62 0.15 13.25
C TYR A 53 8.53 0.87 11.91
N THR A 54 7.54 0.54 11.10
CA THR A 54 7.28 1.18 9.81
C THR A 54 5.80 1.40 9.58
N ASP A 55 5.49 2.46 8.84
CA ASP A 55 4.13 2.75 8.36
C ASP A 55 4.16 3.49 7.01
N GLY A 56 3.10 3.32 6.24
CA GLY A 56 2.81 4.02 5.00
C GLY A 56 1.51 4.81 5.08
N SER A 57 1.52 6.07 4.67
CA SER A 57 0.36 6.96 4.78
C SER A 57 0.03 7.64 3.46
N ALA A 58 -1.27 7.83 3.23
CA ALA A 58 -1.79 8.75 2.24
C ALA A 58 -2.65 9.82 2.94
N ILE A 59 -2.28 11.09 2.78
CA ILE A 59 -2.99 12.23 3.35
C ILE A 59 -2.89 13.42 2.40
N ASP A 60 -3.96 14.21 2.28
CA ASP A 60 -4.00 15.42 1.46
C ASP A 60 -3.56 15.18 -0.01
N GLY A 61 -3.93 14.02 -0.58
CA GLY A 61 -3.59 13.64 -1.96
C GLY A 61 -2.12 13.29 -2.17
N LYS A 62 -1.35 13.12 -1.09
CA LYS A 62 0.07 12.77 -1.12
C LYS A 62 0.36 11.49 -0.33
N VAL A 63 1.44 10.82 -0.71
CA VAL A 63 1.84 9.50 -0.18
C VAL A 63 3.25 9.57 0.39
N GLY A 64 3.46 8.94 1.54
CA GLY A 64 4.77 8.89 2.20
C GLY A 64 4.92 7.71 3.14
N ALA A 65 6.17 7.36 3.40
CA ALA A 65 6.58 6.24 4.24
C ALA A 65 7.56 6.69 5.32
N ALA A 66 7.55 6.02 6.47
CA ALA A 66 8.54 6.26 7.51
C ALA A 66 8.94 4.97 8.23
N ALA A 67 10.17 4.95 8.73
CA ALA A 67 10.72 3.85 9.52
C ALA A 67 11.54 4.36 10.70
N TYR A 68 11.33 3.77 11.88
CA TYR A 68 11.96 4.16 13.15
C TYR A 68 12.65 2.94 13.77
N LEU A 69 13.95 3.03 14.08
CA LEU A 69 14.73 2.00 14.75
C LEU A 69 15.02 2.41 16.19
N TYR A 70 14.66 1.53 17.12
CA TYR A 70 14.92 1.64 18.55
C TYR A 70 15.92 0.58 18.99
N ARG A 71 16.78 0.94 19.95
CA ARG A 71 17.66 0.01 20.65
C ARG A 71 17.28 -0.09 22.12
N GLU A 72 16.84 -1.27 22.54
CA GLU A 72 16.40 -1.50 23.92
C GLU A 72 17.54 -1.49 24.94
N ASP A 73 18.77 -1.76 24.49
CA ASP A 73 19.97 -1.75 25.32
C ASP A 73 20.67 -0.38 25.38
N ARG A 74 20.07 0.64 24.74
CA ARG A 74 20.54 2.04 24.75
C ARG A 74 19.43 2.98 25.19
N VAL A 75 19.01 2.80 26.44
CA VAL A 75 17.90 3.55 27.03
C VAL A 75 18.18 5.05 26.97
N GLY A 76 17.24 5.82 26.42
CA GLY A 76 17.35 7.27 26.29
C GLY A 76 17.98 7.75 24.97
N GLU A 77 18.52 6.86 24.14
CA GLU A 77 18.95 7.23 22.78
C GLU A 77 17.73 7.53 21.89
N GLU A 78 17.77 8.65 21.16
CA GLU A 78 16.74 8.97 20.18
C GLU A 78 16.71 7.90 19.07
N PRO A 79 15.51 7.45 18.65
CA PRO A 79 15.43 6.45 17.60
C PRO A 79 16.00 6.99 16.29
N LYS A 80 16.63 6.10 15.51
CA LYS A 80 17.08 6.41 14.16
C LYS A 80 15.88 6.40 13.23
N LYS A 81 15.77 7.40 12.36
CA LYS A 81 14.54 7.68 11.59
C LYS A 81 14.86 7.83 10.10
N LEU A 82 14.07 7.20 9.25
CA LEU A 82 14.02 7.47 7.82
C LEU A 82 12.61 7.85 7.39
N PHE A 83 12.52 8.78 6.44
CA PHE A 83 11.28 9.28 5.86
C PHE A 83 11.44 9.34 4.35
N TYR A 84 10.41 9.00 3.60
CA TYR A 84 10.39 9.15 2.16
C TYR A 84 9.04 9.66 1.68
N HIS A 85 9.06 10.79 0.99
CA HIS A 85 7.90 11.30 0.25
C HIS A 85 7.84 10.60 -1.11
N LEU A 86 6.81 9.78 -1.33
CA LEU A 86 6.64 9.05 -2.59
C LEU A 86 6.13 9.97 -3.70
N GLY A 87 5.11 10.78 -3.40
CA GLY A 87 4.51 11.69 -4.38
C GLY A 87 3.00 11.80 -4.24
N SER A 88 2.28 11.83 -5.36
CA SER A 88 0.82 11.95 -5.41
C SER A 88 0.12 10.59 -5.24
N VAL A 89 -1.09 10.59 -4.69
CA VAL A 89 -2.00 9.42 -4.70
C VAL A 89 -2.40 8.97 -6.11
N HIS A 90 -2.21 9.83 -7.13
CA HIS A 90 -2.43 9.47 -8.53
C HIS A 90 -1.31 8.59 -9.10
N ASP A 91 -0.12 8.68 -8.51
CA ASP A 91 1.07 7.97 -8.96
C ASP A 91 1.47 6.85 -8.00
N HIS A 92 1.11 6.94 -6.71
CA HIS A 92 1.48 5.95 -5.71
C HIS A 92 0.32 5.54 -4.83
N THR A 93 0.37 4.31 -4.34
CA THR A 93 -0.62 3.74 -3.42
C THR A 93 -0.11 3.71 -1.98
N VAL A 94 -1.03 3.58 -1.01
CA VAL A 94 -0.66 3.29 0.39
C VAL A 94 0.12 1.98 0.47
N PHE A 95 -0.22 0.97 -0.33
CA PHE A 95 0.51 -0.30 -0.37
C PHE A 95 1.98 -0.12 -0.77
N GLU A 96 2.28 0.73 -1.75
CA GLU A 96 3.67 1.04 -2.10
C GLU A 96 4.39 1.81 -0.99
N ALA A 97 3.69 2.71 -0.28
CA ALA A 97 4.27 3.39 0.87
C ALA A 97 4.69 2.40 1.97
N GLU A 98 3.86 1.39 2.24
CA GLU A 98 4.14 0.33 3.21
C GLU A 98 5.34 -0.53 2.77
N ALA A 99 5.39 -0.89 1.49
CA ALA A 99 6.51 -1.61 0.90
C ALA A 99 7.80 -0.79 0.94
N VAL A 100 7.76 0.51 0.62
CA VAL A 100 8.91 1.41 0.77
C VAL A 100 9.32 1.49 2.23
N GLY A 101 8.39 1.59 3.16
CA GLY A 101 8.64 1.56 4.59
C GLY A 101 9.51 0.36 5.02
N LEU A 102 9.19 -0.84 4.53
CA LEU A 102 10.00 -2.04 4.75
C LEU A 102 11.44 -1.91 4.22
N THR A 103 11.65 -1.30 3.05
CA THR A 103 13.01 -1.05 2.54
C THR A 103 13.79 -0.02 3.38
N LEU A 104 13.10 0.99 3.93
CA LEU A 104 13.70 1.96 4.86
C LEU A 104 14.12 1.25 6.17
N VAL A 105 13.30 0.30 6.65
CA VAL A 105 13.64 -0.54 7.80
C VAL A 105 14.90 -1.36 7.53
N ALA A 106 14.96 -2.05 6.39
CA ALA A 106 16.13 -2.85 6.03
C ALA A 106 17.40 -1.99 5.96
N GLU A 107 17.30 -0.77 5.43
CA GLU A 107 18.41 0.17 5.36
C GLU A 107 18.85 0.69 6.74
N LEU A 108 17.91 0.96 7.66
CA LEU A 108 18.22 1.30 9.04
C LEU A 108 18.97 0.16 9.74
N ILE A 109 18.50 -1.08 9.57
CA ILE A 109 19.16 -2.27 10.13
C ILE A 109 20.56 -2.41 9.54
N ARG A 110 20.73 -2.27 8.23
CA ARG A 110 22.03 -2.39 7.55
C ARG A 110 23.08 -1.43 8.11
N ARG A 111 22.68 -0.23 8.53
CA ARG A 111 23.56 0.80 9.10
C ARG A 111 23.77 0.67 10.61
N GLU A 112 23.05 -0.22 11.28
CA GLU A 112 23.14 -0.39 12.73
C GLU A 112 24.32 -1.29 13.10
N SER A 113 25.10 -0.90 14.14
CA SER A 113 26.19 -1.75 14.64
C SER A 113 25.64 -3.03 15.25
N VAL A 114 26.30 -4.15 14.98
CA VAL A 114 25.79 -5.51 15.18
C VAL A 114 26.34 -6.17 16.44
N ASP A 115 27.22 -5.51 17.19
CA ASP A 115 28.15 -6.13 18.15
C ASP A 115 27.54 -7.10 19.19
N ILE A 116 26.21 -7.13 19.39
CA ILE A 116 25.52 -8.00 20.36
C ILE A 116 24.16 -8.56 19.85
N CYS A 117 23.70 -8.23 18.64
CA CYS A 117 22.28 -8.46 18.27
C CYS A 117 22.04 -9.66 17.34
N GLN A 118 21.65 -10.80 17.91
CA GLN A 118 21.20 -11.98 17.15
C GLN A 118 19.72 -11.93 16.73
N LEU A 119 18.91 -11.03 17.29
CA LEU A 119 17.47 -10.98 17.04
C LEU A 119 16.97 -9.56 16.83
N THR A 120 16.44 -9.30 15.63
CA THR A 120 15.80 -8.03 15.26
C THR A 120 14.32 -8.27 14.92
N SER A 121 13.46 -7.35 15.37
CA SER A 121 12.03 -7.37 15.04
C SER A 121 11.63 -6.15 14.22
N ILE A 122 10.83 -6.39 13.19
CA ILE A 122 10.16 -5.37 12.37
C ILE A 122 8.67 -5.44 12.69
N SER A 123 8.07 -4.31 13.04
CA SER A 123 6.65 -4.20 13.38
C SER A 123 5.95 -3.24 12.42
N LEU A 124 4.80 -3.67 11.90
CA LEU A 124 3.94 -2.90 10.99
C LEU A 124 2.47 -3.32 11.15
N ASP A 125 1.54 -2.44 10.77
CA ASP A 125 0.11 -2.67 10.99
C ASP A 125 -0.64 -3.22 9.77
N ASN A 126 0.04 -3.32 8.64
CA ASN A 126 -0.53 -3.79 7.39
C ASN A 126 -0.28 -5.28 7.16
N GLN A 127 -1.28 -6.10 7.52
CA GLN A 127 -1.23 -7.55 7.29
C GLN A 127 -1.09 -7.91 5.81
N ALA A 128 -1.63 -7.08 4.90
CA ALA A 128 -1.50 -7.33 3.47
C ALA A 128 -0.06 -7.11 2.98
N ALA A 129 0.64 -6.12 3.51
CA ALA A 129 2.06 -5.90 3.24
C ALA A 129 2.90 -7.08 3.76
N ILE A 130 2.65 -7.54 5.00
CA ILE A 130 3.32 -8.72 5.57
C ILE A 130 3.04 -9.97 4.73
N ALA A 131 1.79 -10.24 4.38
CA ALA A 131 1.46 -11.39 3.55
C ALA A 131 2.11 -11.29 2.16
N ALA A 132 2.23 -10.07 1.62
CA ALA A 132 2.81 -9.84 0.32
C ALA A 132 4.33 -10.09 0.27
N THR A 133 5.06 -10.00 1.39
CA THR A 133 6.49 -10.34 1.40
C THR A 133 6.74 -11.82 1.06
N ASP A 134 5.78 -12.68 1.38
CA ASP A 134 5.82 -14.13 1.10
C ASP A 134 5.22 -14.47 -0.28
N LEU A 135 4.48 -13.54 -0.90
CA LEU A 135 3.80 -13.78 -2.18
C LEU A 135 4.75 -13.60 -3.36
N ARG A 136 4.97 -14.69 -4.10
CA ARG A 136 5.81 -14.70 -5.32
C ARG A 136 5.01 -14.49 -6.61
N ARG A 137 4.01 -13.60 -6.59
CA ARG A 137 3.19 -13.28 -7.78
C ARG A 137 3.40 -11.85 -8.22
N PRO A 138 3.73 -11.60 -9.50
CA PRO A 138 3.97 -10.25 -9.97
C PRO A 138 2.67 -9.44 -9.97
N LYS A 139 2.68 -8.33 -9.24
CA LYS A 139 1.62 -7.32 -9.19
C LYS A 139 2.25 -5.93 -9.08
N SER A 140 1.45 -4.91 -9.32
CA SER A 140 1.81 -3.51 -9.08
C SER A 140 2.38 -3.32 -7.66
N GLY A 141 3.49 -2.59 -7.55
CA GLY A 141 4.21 -2.34 -6.29
C GLY A 141 5.08 -3.49 -5.75
N TYR A 142 5.02 -4.70 -6.32
CA TYR A 142 5.76 -5.86 -5.77
C TYR A 142 7.27 -5.80 -6.01
N HIS A 143 7.72 -5.06 -7.03
CA HIS A 143 9.15 -4.85 -7.28
C HIS A 143 9.87 -4.19 -6.07
N ILE A 144 9.12 -3.41 -5.27
CA ILE A 144 9.61 -2.81 -4.02
C ILE A 144 9.81 -3.88 -2.94
N LEU A 145 8.90 -4.86 -2.86
CA LEU A 145 9.03 -5.99 -1.93
C LEU A 145 10.15 -6.95 -2.34
N ASP A 146 10.40 -7.12 -3.64
CA ASP A 146 11.58 -7.86 -4.12
C ASP A 146 12.87 -7.15 -3.70
N THR A 147 12.89 -5.81 -3.74
CA THR A 147 14.01 -5.01 -3.24
C THR A 147 14.20 -5.21 -1.73
N PHE A 148 13.12 -5.19 -0.95
CA PHE A 148 13.16 -5.49 0.48
C PHE A 148 13.72 -6.90 0.75
N ASN A 149 13.21 -7.92 0.05
CA ASN A 149 13.68 -9.29 0.19
C ASN A 149 15.18 -9.41 -0.12
N ALA A 150 15.65 -8.79 -1.22
CA ALA A 150 17.06 -8.78 -1.56
C ALA A 150 17.93 -8.06 -0.51
N GLN A 151 17.45 -6.96 0.08
CA GLN A 151 18.13 -6.30 1.18
C GLN A 151 18.21 -7.21 2.41
N VAL A 152 17.15 -7.96 2.72
CA VAL A 152 17.14 -8.88 3.87
C VAL A 152 18.03 -10.09 3.63
N ASP A 153 18.06 -10.65 2.43
CA ASP A 153 18.98 -11.74 2.08
C ASP A 153 20.44 -11.28 2.23
N HIS A 154 20.78 -10.09 1.72
CA HIS A 154 22.11 -9.51 1.92
C HIS A 154 22.42 -9.23 3.40
N LEU A 155 21.42 -8.80 4.19
CA LEU A 155 21.58 -8.65 5.64
C LEU A 155 21.89 -9.99 6.32
N GLN A 156 21.22 -11.07 5.90
CA GLN A 156 21.44 -12.41 6.43
C GLN A 156 22.84 -12.92 6.08
N ASP A 157 23.29 -12.70 4.84
CA ASP A 157 24.62 -13.07 4.37
C ASP A 157 25.73 -12.32 5.13
N THR A 158 25.52 -11.02 5.37
CA THR A 158 26.50 -10.17 6.08
C THR A 158 26.55 -10.46 7.59
N ARG A 159 25.40 -10.74 8.22
CA ARG A 159 25.29 -10.94 9.67
C ARG A 159 25.46 -12.40 10.10
N GLY A 160 25.46 -13.33 9.15
CA GLY A 160 25.66 -14.76 9.38
C GLY A 160 24.41 -15.50 9.88
N GLY A 161 24.46 -16.83 9.82
CA GLY A 161 23.31 -17.71 10.07
C GLY A 161 22.69 -17.65 11.47
N ALA A 162 23.40 -17.09 12.47
CA ALA A 162 22.86 -16.91 13.82
C ALA A 162 21.89 -15.72 13.93
N TYR A 163 21.97 -14.77 12.99
CA TYR A 163 21.07 -13.62 12.96
C TYR A 163 19.66 -14.04 12.56
N LYS A 164 18.67 -13.53 13.28
CA LYS A 164 17.24 -13.80 13.08
C LYS A 164 16.49 -12.51 12.91
N LEU A 165 15.73 -12.42 11.83
CA LEU A 165 14.79 -11.35 11.57
C LEU A 165 13.35 -11.85 11.72
N GLN A 166 12.51 -11.05 12.39
CA GLN A 166 11.11 -11.36 12.60
C GLN A 166 10.23 -10.19 12.20
N LEU A 167 9.22 -10.44 11.35
CA LEU A 167 8.16 -9.50 11.04
C LEU A 167 6.96 -9.78 11.94
N HIS A 168 6.48 -8.76 12.63
CA HIS A 168 5.36 -8.83 13.57
C HIS A 168 4.25 -7.90 13.10
N TRP A 169 3.03 -8.43 13.07
CA TRP A 169 1.86 -7.58 12.92
C TRP A 169 1.50 -6.92 14.24
N VAL A 170 1.31 -5.60 14.22
CA VAL A 170 0.83 -4.80 15.36
C VAL A 170 -0.46 -4.08 14.95
N PRO A 171 -1.52 -4.07 15.76
CA PRO A 171 -2.75 -3.43 15.36
C PRO A 171 -2.60 -1.90 15.32
N ARG A 172 -3.23 -1.30 14.31
CA ARG A 172 -3.37 0.15 14.18
C ARG A 172 -4.32 0.70 15.25
N HIS A 173 -4.02 1.90 15.78
CA HIS A 173 -4.88 2.68 16.68
C HIS A 173 -5.22 2.02 18.02
N GLU A 174 -4.29 1.28 18.63
CA GLU A 174 -4.47 0.62 19.93
C GLU A 174 -3.36 1.01 20.93
N ASP A 175 -2.95 2.28 20.96
CA ASP A 175 -2.00 2.86 21.92
C ASP A 175 -0.61 2.18 21.97
N VAL A 176 -0.16 1.59 20.86
CA VAL A 176 1.25 1.17 20.74
C VAL A 176 2.06 2.40 20.38
N ALA A 177 2.59 3.09 21.40
CA ALA A 177 3.26 4.38 21.27
C ALA A 177 4.29 4.46 20.12
N ARG A 178 5.08 3.39 19.92
CA ARG A 178 6.09 3.34 18.83
C ARG A 178 5.45 3.22 17.44
N ASN A 179 4.34 2.50 17.32
CA ASN A 179 3.56 2.40 16.07
C ASN A 179 2.89 3.74 15.75
N GLU A 180 2.31 4.40 16.75
CA GLU A 180 1.69 5.73 16.56
C GLU A 180 2.71 6.82 16.20
N ALA A 181 3.92 6.73 16.77
CA ALA A 181 5.01 7.64 16.42
C ALA A 181 5.39 7.49 14.93
N VAL A 182 5.41 6.27 14.39
CA VAL A 182 5.71 6.05 12.98
C VAL A 182 4.53 6.40 12.06
N ASP A 183 3.27 6.24 12.49
CA ASP A 183 2.10 6.72 11.73
C ASP A 183 2.10 8.25 11.59
N LYS A 184 2.41 8.97 12.67
CA LYS A 184 2.62 10.42 12.62
C LYS A 184 3.77 10.79 11.69
N ALA A 185 4.86 10.02 11.71
CA ALA A 185 6.01 10.21 10.84
C ALA A 185 5.69 9.98 9.36
N ALA A 186 4.92 8.94 9.04
CA ALA A 186 4.50 8.62 7.68
C ALA A 186 3.58 9.72 7.12
N LYS A 187 2.70 10.30 7.95
CA LYS A 187 1.91 11.49 7.59
C LYS A 187 2.77 12.71 7.33
N GLN A 188 3.84 12.93 8.10
CA GLN A 188 4.80 14.00 7.82
C GLN A 188 5.55 13.75 6.50
N ALA A 189 5.92 12.50 6.23
CA ALA A 189 6.57 12.12 4.98
C ALA A 189 5.65 12.34 3.78
N ALA A 190 4.37 12.01 3.91
CA ALA A 190 3.36 12.29 2.89
C ALA A 190 3.24 13.80 2.64
N LYS A 191 3.40 14.65 3.66
CA LYS A 191 3.44 16.11 3.52
C LYS A 191 4.75 16.68 2.97
N GLY A 192 5.69 15.84 2.53
CA GLY A 192 6.91 16.25 1.83
C GLY A 192 8.21 16.06 2.59
N LYS A 193 8.17 15.52 3.82
CA LYS A 193 9.39 15.25 4.60
C LYS A 193 10.14 14.03 4.04
N THR A 194 11.35 14.26 3.57
CA THR A 194 12.24 13.19 3.05
C THR A 194 13.60 13.26 3.73
N SER A 195 14.15 12.10 4.10
CA SER A 195 15.51 12.01 4.63
C SER A 195 16.55 12.38 3.57
N LEU A 196 17.77 12.73 4.01
CA LEU A 196 18.90 12.96 3.11
C LEU A 196 19.10 11.77 2.17
N ARG A 197 19.33 12.03 0.87
CA ARG A 197 19.46 10.99 -0.16
C ARG A 197 20.49 9.92 0.19
N ILE A 198 21.66 10.32 0.68
CA ILE A 198 22.72 9.39 1.11
C ILE A 198 22.31 8.46 2.27
N ARG A 199 21.19 8.75 2.95
CA ARG A 199 20.63 7.93 4.03
C ARG A 199 19.56 6.94 3.57
N LEU A 200 19.06 7.07 2.34
CA LEU A 200 18.02 6.22 1.79
C LEU A 200 18.60 4.96 1.13
N PRO A 201 17.80 3.90 0.92
CA PRO A 201 18.14 2.80 0.01
C PRO A 201 18.57 3.32 -1.37
N GLU A 202 19.56 2.67 -1.98
CA GLU A 202 20.19 3.09 -3.26
C GLU A 202 19.17 3.42 -4.36
N TYR A 203 18.17 2.55 -4.53
CA TYR A 203 17.13 2.72 -5.55
C TYR A 203 16.23 3.96 -5.33
N LEU A 204 16.20 4.53 -4.12
CA LEU A 204 15.48 5.76 -3.77
C LEU A 204 16.37 7.02 -3.81
N GLN A 205 17.68 6.87 -4.05
CA GLN A 205 18.61 8.01 -4.11
C GLN A 205 18.58 8.71 -5.48
N ASN A 206 18.33 7.95 -6.55
CA ASN A 206 18.54 8.37 -7.94
C ASN A 206 17.27 8.84 -8.65
N GLY A 207 16.33 9.43 -7.93
CA GLY A 207 15.12 10.02 -8.51
C GLY A 207 13.85 9.70 -7.73
N SER A 208 12.71 10.02 -8.33
CA SER A 208 11.39 9.60 -7.85
C SER A 208 11.14 8.15 -8.23
N LEU A 209 10.40 7.43 -7.39
CA LEU A 209 9.83 6.12 -7.73
C LEU A 209 9.00 6.23 -9.03
N PRO A 210 9.04 5.22 -9.92
CA PRO A 210 8.14 5.14 -11.05
C PRO A 210 6.67 5.13 -10.60
N ALA A 211 5.79 5.73 -11.40
CA ALA A 211 4.37 5.75 -11.10
C ALA A 211 3.75 4.35 -11.19
N SER A 212 2.92 4.02 -10.21
CA SER A 212 2.17 2.78 -10.09
C SER A 212 1.13 2.66 -11.20
N ILE A 213 1.08 1.49 -11.84
CA ILE A 213 0.03 1.16 -12.80
C ILE A 213 -1.34 1.14 -12.09
N SER A 214 -1.38 0.65 -10.85
CA SER A 214 -2.64 0.56 -10.09
C SER A 214 -3.15 1.95 -9.68
N ALA A 215 -2.28 2.83 -9.18
CA ALA A 215 -2.66 4.20 -8.83
C ALA A 215 -3.14 4.99 -10.05
N ARG A 216 -2.40 4.93 -11.18
CA ARG A 216 -2.79 5.65 -12.39
C ARG A 216 -4.10 5.15 -12.98
N ARG A 217 -4.35 3.83 -12.93
CA ARG A 217 -5.65 3.25 -13.33
C ARG A 217 -6.79 3.76 -12.45
N GLN A 218 -6.57 3.79 -11.13
CA GLN A 218 -7.56 4.31 -10.19
C GLN A 218 -7.85 5.79 -10.45
N ALA A 219 -6.81 6.61 -10.56
CA ALA A 219 -6.93 8.04 -10.86
C ALA A 219 -7.69 8.30 -12.18
N HIS A 220 -7.40 7.51 -13.22
CA HIS A 220 -8.12 7.62 -14.49
C HIS A 220 -9.59 7.23 -14.37
N GLN A 221 -9.91 6.15 -13.64
CA GLN A 221 -11.29 5.74 -13.40
C GLN A 221 -12.07 6.79 -12.59
N ASP A 222 -11.44 7.39 -11.58
CA ASP A 222 -12.07 8.43 -10.77
C ASP A 222 -12.33 9.69 -11.61
N ALA A 223 -11.37 10.12 -12.44
CA ALA A 223 -11.56 11.23 -13.36
C ALA A 223 -12.68 10.98 -14.38
N LEU A 224 -12.74 9.77 -14.96
CA LEU A 224 -13.83 9.38 -15.86
C LEU A 224 -15.18 9.41 -15.15
N LEU A 225 -15.25 8.92 -13.91
CA LEU A 225 -16.48 8.90 -13.13
C LEU A 225 -16.97 10.32 -12.82
N GLU A 226 -16.07 11.27 -12.55
CA GLU A 226 -16.42 12.69 -12.39
C GLU A 226 -16.92 13.32 -13.69
N CYS A 227 -16.31 13.02 -14.84
CA CYS A 227 -16.82 13.46 -16.15
C CYS A 227 -18.22 12.89 -16.41
N TRP A 228 -18.42 11.60 -16.17
CA TRP A 228 -19.72 10.94 -16.36
C TRP A 228 -20.79 11.49 -15.41
N LYS A 229 -20.44 11.88 -14.19
CA LYS A 229 -21.38 12.56 -13.28
C LYS A 229 -21.88 13.87 -13.87
N LYS A 230 -20.96 14.72 -14.36
CA LYS A 230 -21.31 16.00 -14.97
C LYS A 230 -22.16 15.83 -16.22
N GLU A 231 -21.78 14.91 -17.10
CA GLU A 231 -22.58 14.57 -18.29
C GLU A 231 -23.95 14.00 -17.93
N TRP A 232 -24.02 13.16 -16.90
CA TRP A 232 -25.27 12.61 -16.40
C TRP A 232 -26.20 13.67 -15.85
N GLU A 233 -25.70 14.56 -14.99
CA GLU A 233 -26.46 15.67 -14.40
C GLU A 233 -26.99 16.64 -15.46
N ALA A 234 -26.20 16.89 -16.52
CA ALA A 234 -26.62 17.71 -17.66
C ALA A 234 -27.64 17.03 -18.58
N SER A 235 -27.86 15.71 -18.45
CA SER A 235 -28.77 14.97 -19.33
C SER A 235 -30.23 15.31 -19.06
N PRO A 236 -31.08 15.50 -20.10
CA PRO A 236 -32.53 15.64 -19.92
C PRO A 236 -33.18 14.46 -19.18
N ARG A 237 -32.51 13.29 -19.20
CA ARG A 237 -32.99 12.07 -18.53
C ARG A 237 -32.73 12.07 -17.02
N HIS A 238 -31.82 12.91 -16.52
CA HIS A 238 -31.44 12.98 -15.11
C HIS A 238 -32.63 13.23 -14.21
N ALA A 239 -33.38 14.31 -14.46
CA ALA A 239 -34.49 14.74 -13.61
C ALA A 239 -35.55 13.64 -13.38
N ARG A 240 -35.78 12.79 -14.39
CA ARG A 240 -36.71 11.65 -14.27
C ARG A 240 -36.09 10.48 -13.53
N ILE A 241 -34.86 10.10 -13.86
CA ILE A 241 -34.23 8.89 -13.33
C ILE A 241 -33.76 9.09 -11.88
N SER A 242 -33.31 10.29 -11.51
CA SER A 242 -32.91 10.63 -10.13
C SER A 242 -34.03 10.46 -9.11
N LYS A 243 -35.31 10.50 -9.54
CA LYS A 243 -36.46 10.17 -8.68
C LYS A 243 -36.46 8.72 -8.18
N TYR A 244 -35.88 7.79 -8.97
CA TYR A 244 -35.90 6.35 -8.69
C TYR A 244 -34.51 5.77 -8.36
N ASP A 245 -33.44 6.48 -8.72
CA ASP A 245 -32.07 6.16 -8.35
C ASP A 245 -31.21 7.43 -8.30
N PRO A 246 -31.20 8.13 -7.16
CA PRO A 246 -30.39 9.35 -6.99
C PRO A 246 -28.89 9.05 -6.95
N SER A 247 -28.48 7.76 -6.89
CA SER A 247 -27.07 7.38 -6.81
C SER A 247 -26.38 7.29 -8.17
N LEU A 248 -27.11 7.48 -9.28
CA LEU A 248 -26.51 7.39 -10.62
C LEU A 248 -25.67 8.63 -10.95
N PRO A 249 -24.54 8.46 -11.69
CA PRO A 249 -24.02 7.21 -12.22
C PRO A 249 -23.31 6.37 -11.14
N SER A 250 -23.74 5.11 -10.95
CA SER A 250 -23.09 4.16 -10.04
C SER A 250 -23.28 2.71 -10.45
N LYS A 251 -22.62 1.81 -9.72
CA LYS A 251 -22.77 0.35 -9.87
C LYS A 251 -24.08 -0.17 -9.24
N SER A 252 -24.99 0.68 -8.76
CA SER A 252 -26.28 0.28 -8.19
C SER A 252 -27.10 -0.59 -9.16
N TYR A 253 -27.17 -0.15 -10.42
CA TYR A 253 -27.88 -0.85 -11.49
C TYR A 253 -27.29 -2.24 -11.72
N LEU A 254 -25.97 -2.33 -11.93
CA LEU A 254 -25.27 -3.60 -12.18
C LEU A 254 -25.45 -4.60 -11.04
N ARG A 255 -25.46 -4.13 -9.78
CA ARG A 255 -25.75 -4.99 -8.61
C ARG A 255 -27.17 -5.51 -8.64
N ARG A 256 -28.14 -4.67 -9.00
CA ARG A 256 -29.57 -5.01 -9.03
C ARG A 256 -29.92 -6.01 -10.13
N VAL A 257 -29.32 -5.85 -11.31
CA VAL A 257 -29.58 -6.75 -12.45
C VAL A 257 -28.67 -7.99 -12.48
N LYS A 258 -27.80 -8.16 -11.48
CA LYS A 258 -26.82 -9.27 -11.44
C LYS A 258 -27.47 -10.65 -11.53
N THR A 259 -28.67 -10.81 -10.97
CA THR A 259 -29.43 -12.06 -10.96
C THR A 259 -30.50 -12.13 -12.06
N PHE A 260 -30.65 -11.07 -12.86
CA PHE A 260 -31.69 -10.98 -13.87
C PHE A 260 -31.27 -11.74 -15.13
N THR A 261 -32.24 -12.34 -15.81
CA THR A 261 -32.02 -12.78 -17.19
C THR A 261 -31.85 -11.57 -18.11
N ARG A 262 -31.26 -11.77 -19.29
CA ARG A 262 -31.08 -10.69 -20.29
C ARG A 262 -32.39 -9.97 -20.61
N THR A 263 -33.49 -10.72 -20.74
CA THR A 263 -34.83 -10.19 -21.01
C THR A 263 -35.34 -9.34 -19.85
N GLN A 264 -35.19 -9.80 -18.61
CA GLN A 264 -35.58 -9.04 -17.42
C GLN A 264 -34.79 -7.74 -17.28
N ALA A 265 -33.47 -7.78 -17.50
CA ALA A 265 -32.63 -6.59 -17.47
C ALA A 265 -33.04 -5.58 -18.56
N SER A 266 -33.36 -6.05 -19.78
CA SER A 266 -33.84 -5.22 -20.88
C SER A 266 -35.18 -4.56 -20.57
N LEU A 267 -36.15 -5.32 -20.05
CA LEU A 267 -37.47 -4.77 -19.69
C LEU A 267 -37.33 -3.76 -18.54
N PHE A 268 -36.49 -4.07 -17.55
CA PHE A 268 -36.21 -3.20 -16.42
C PHE A 268 -35.59 -1.85 -16.84
N ILE A 269 -34.62 -1.85 -17.77
CA ILE A 269 -34.03 -0.59 -18.26
C ILE A 269 -35.03 0.19 -19.12
N GLN A 270 -35.85 -0.48 -19.94
CA GLN A 270 -36.90 0.18 -20.73
C GLN A 270 -37.93 0.86 -19.81
N LEU A 271 -38.38 0.19 -18.74
CA LEU A 271 -39.25 0.77 -17.70
C LEU A 271 -38.62 2.00 -17.05
N ARG A 272 -37.35 1.89 -16.63
CA ARG A 272 -36.61 2.99 -15.97
C ARG A 272 -36.38 4.19 -16.87
N THR A 273 -36.20 3.95 -18.17
CA THR A 273 -35.88 4.99 -19.16
C THR A 273 -37.09 5.45 -19.95
N GLY A 274 -38.29 4.90 -19.68
CA GLY A 274 -39.51 5.22 -20.42
C GLY A 274 -39.45 4.88 -21.92
N HIS A 275 -38.54 4.00 -22.33
CA HIS A 275 -38.38 3.53 -23.71
C HIS A 275 -39.10 2.18 -23.88
N ILE A 276 -40.36 2.11 -23.47
CA ILE A 276 -41.21 0.94 -23.71
C ILE A 276 -42.13 1.26 -24.89
N PRO A 277 -42.28 0.34 -25.86
CA PRO A 277 -43.30 0.45 -26.90
C PRO A 277 -44.69 0.13 -26.33
N LEU A 278 -45.13 0.87 -25.31
CA LEU A 278 -46.54 0.97 -24.96
C LEU A 278 -47.05 2.20 -25.69
N GLN A 279 -48.05 2.04 -26.55
CA GLN A 279 -48.71 3.15 -27.25
C GLN A 279 -49.02 4.30 -26.26
N GLN A 280 -48.99 5.54 -26.76
CA GLN A 280 -49.34 6.78 -26.03
C GLN A 280 -50.79 6.79 -25.50
N HIS A 281 -51.12 5.89 -24.60
CA HIS A 281 -52.39 5.84 -23.89
C HIS A 281 -52.15 5.43 -22.45
N LEU A 282 -51.68 6.41 -21.68
CA LEU A 282 -52.04 6.68 -20.29
C LEU A 282 -51.86 8.18 -20.05
#